data_AF-A0A1I7B6P5-F1
#
_entry.id   AF-A0A1I7B6P5-F1
#
_cell.length_a   1.000
_cell.length_b   1.000
_cell.length_c   1.000
_cell.angle_alpha   90.00
_cell.angle_beta   90.00
_cell.angle_gamma   90.00
#
_symmetry.space_group_name_H-M   'P 1'
#
loop_
_entity.id
_entity.type
_entity.pdbx_description
1 polymer ?
#
loop_
_entity_poly.entity_id
_entity_poly.type
_entity_poly.pdbx_seq_one_letter_code
_entity_poly.pdbx_strand_id
1 'polypeptide(L)'
;MSTRVSYTHPIGHEPLATALVDELAAARRARPTQHVRPAATSRPNCHDAVDAWIAAHAGTQAVRGWLALELDGSVRFAAHSLVRNADDMLIDPTFTAGEPALLFVPHPPAIGGFFSLLCRPGAPYELVVFTRDDDMLPN
;
A
#
# COMPACT_ATOMS: atom_id res chain seq x y z
N MET A 1 17.12 11.30 -9.47
CA MET A 1 16.84 10.11 -10.29
C MET A 1 15.35 10.11 -10.57
N SER A 2 14.94 10.16 -11.84
CA SER A 2 13.53 10.16 -12.22
C SER A 2 13.18 8.75 -12.68
N THR A 3 12.63 7.93 -11.76
CA THR A 3 12.20 6.58 -12.10
C THR A 3 10.98 6.66 -13.01
N ARG A 4 11.09 6.14 -14.25
CA ARG A 4 9.95 6.15 -15.18
C ARG A 4 9.21 4.82 -15.15
N VAL A 5 7.91 4.91 -14.95
CA VAL A 5 6.99 3.78 -15.16
C VAL A 5 7.04 3.39 -16.64
N SER A 6 7.38 2.13 -16.91
CA SER A 6 7.42 1.59 -18.26
C SER A 6 6.10 0.96 -18.67
N TYR A 7 5.54 0.09 -17.81
CA TYR A 7 4.20 -0.46 -17.96
C TYR A 7 3.70 -1.02 -16.63
N THR A 8 2.40 -1.27 -16.56
CA THR A 8 1.75 -1.87 -15.39
C THR A 8 1.14 -3.22 -15.72
N HIS A 9 0.98 -4.06 -14.70
CA HIS A 9 0.08 -5.20 -14.74
C HIS A 9 -0.92 -5.10 -13.57
N PRO A 10 -2.24 -5.04 -13.84
CA PRO A 10 -2.88 -4.93 -15.16
C PRO A 10 -2.50 -3.63 -15.89
N ILE A 11 -2.62 -3.62 -17.23
CA ILE A 11 -2.32 -2.45 -18.07
C ILE A 11 -3.35 -1.32 -17.89
N GLY A 12 -2.99 -0.07 -18.20
CA GLY A 12 -3.93 1.07 -18.15
C GLY A 12 -4.01 1.76 -16.79
N HIS A 13 -3.08 1.45 -15.89
CA HIS A 13 -2.99 2.03 -14.54
C HIS A 13 -1.72 2.89 -14.37
N GLU A 14 -1.13 3.34 -15.47
CA GLU A 14 0.12 4.12 -15.48
C GLU A 14 0.02 5.43 -14.68
N PRO A 15 -1.12 6.18 -14.68
CA PRO A 15 -1.25 7.36 -13.83
C PRO A 15 -1.19 7.03 -12.33
N LEU A 16 -1.84 5.93 -11.92
CA LEU A 16 -1.79 5.44 -10.55
C LEU A 16 -0.37 4.98 -10.20
N ALA A 17 0.25 4.18 -11.07
CA ALA A 17 1.60 3.68 -10.87
C ALA A 17 2.63 4.80 -10.73
N THR A 18 2.53 5.84 -11.56
CA THR A 18 3.43 7.01 -11.50
C THR A 18 3.29 7.70 -10.15
N ALA A 19 2.06 8.00 -9.72
CA ALA A 19 1.83 8.62 -8.42
C ALA A 19 2.30 7.76 -7.24
N LEU A 20 2.21 6.43 -7.33
CA LEU A 20 2.70 5.54 -6.27
C LEU A 20 4.23 5.45 -6.23
N VAL A 21 4.89 5.45 -7.39
CA VAL A 21 6.36 5.45 -7.48
C VAL A 21 6.94 6.78 -6.99
N ASP A 22 6.32 7.90 -7.37
CA ASP A 22 6.76 9.24 -6.94
C ASP A 22 6.70 9.40 -5.41
N GLU A 23 5.68 8.82 -4.77
CA GLU A 23 5.48 8.87 -3.31
C GLU A 23 6.26 7.78 -2.54
N LEU A 24 6.91 6.84 -3.23
CA LEU A 24 7.58 5.71 -2.58
C LEU A 24 8.73 6.16 -1.66
N ALA A 25 9.43 7.24 -2.02
CA ALA A 25 10.49 7.82 -1.18
C ALA A 25 9.97 8.39 0.16
N ALA A 26 8.69 8.77 0.22
CA ALA A 26 8.02 9.25 1.42
C ALA A 26 7.27 8.12 2.17
N ALA A 27 7.27 6.89 1.64
CA ALA A 27 6.55 5.77 2.21
C ALA A 27 7.03 5.45 3.63
N ARG A 28 6.08 5.09 4.50
CA ARG A 28 6.36 4.72 5.90
C ARG A 28 6.05 3.26 6.12
N ARG A 29 6.87 2.59 6.92
CA ARG A 29 6.61 1.19 7.29
C ARG A 29 5.43 1.12 8.25
N ALA A 30 4.47 0.25 7.93
CA ALA A 30 3.42 -0.10 8.86
C ALA A 30 4.00 -0.94 9.99
N ARG A 31 3.78 -0.53 11.24
CA ARG A 31 4.25 -1.31 12.40
C ARG A 31 3.18 -2.32 12.81
N PRO A 32 3.56 -3.55 13.18
CA PRO A 32 2.64 -4.44 13.85
C PRO A 32 2.26 -3.83 15.21
N THR A 33 0.98 -3.88 15.57
CA THR A 33 0.58 -3.59 16.95
C THR A 33 1.03 -4.72 17.87
N GLN A 34 1.25 -4.41 19.15
CA GLN A 34 1.57 -5.40 20.18
C GLN A 34 0.40 -6.35 20.54
N HIS A 35 -0.70 -6.31 19.77
CA HIS A 35 -1.95 -7.06 20.02
C HIS A 35 -2.42 -7.71 18.72
N VAL A 36 -1.48 -8.46 18.20
CA VAL A 36 -1.50 -9.13 16.93
C VAL A 36 -2.59 -10.21 16.88
N ARG A 37 -3.31 -10.28 15.75
CA ARG A 37 -4.08 -11.48 15.37
C ARG A 37 -3.20 -12.73 15.60
N PRO A 38 -3.65 -13.75 16.37
CA PRO A 38 -2.89 -14.98 16.51
C PRO A 38 -2.50 -15.56 15.14
N ALA A 39 -1.30 -16.13 15.02
CA ALA A 39 -0.84 -16.74 13.77
C ALA A 39 -1.81 -17.81 13.25
N ALA A 40 -2.50 -18.50 14.17
CA ALA A 40 -3.49 -19.54 13.87
C ALA A 40 -4.84 -19.04 13.33
N THR A 41 -5.14 -17.74 13.41
CA THR A 41 -6.39 -17.18 12.88
C THR A 41 -6.23 -16.88 11.38
N SER A 42 -7.31 -16.90 10.58
CA SER A 42 -7.23 -16.47 9.17
C SER A 42 -7.01 -14.97 9.05
N ARG A 43 -6.38 -14.49 7.97
CA ARG A 43 -6.13 -13.04 7.80
C ARG A 43 -7.47 -12.38 7.49
N PRO A 44 -7.94 -11.45 8.34
CA PRO A 44 -9.21 -10.77 8.07
C PRO A 44 -9.07 -9.89 6.82
N ASN A 45 -10.20 -9.53 6.22
CA ASN A 45 -10.22 -8.45 5.24
C ASN A 45 -9.63 -7.18 5.88
N CYS A 46 -8.68 -6.54 5.20
CA CYS A 46 -7.94 -5.42 5.79
C CYS A 46 -8.80 -4.18 6.02
N HIS A 47 -9.87 -3.99 5.24
CA HIS A 47 -10.78 -2.89 5.41
C HIS A 47 -11.65 -3.09 6.66
N ASP A 48 -12.24 -4.28 6.81
CA ASP A 48 -13.04 -4.66 7.97
C ASP A 48 -12.22 -4.64 9.26
N ALA A 49 -10.96 -5.10 9.21
CA ALA A 49 -10.06 -5.09 10.36
C ALA A 49 -9.74 -3.65 10.83
N VAL A 50 -9.52 -2.73 9.89
CA VAL A 50 -9.35 -1.31 10.21
C VAL A 50 -10.64 -0.73 10.79
N ASP A 51 -11.79 -1.05 10.22
CA ASP A 51 -13.08 -0.52 10.68
C ASP A 51 -13.43 -1.01 12.09
N ALA A 52 -13.14 -2.28 12.39
CA ALA A 52 -13.25 -2.83 13.75
C ALA A 52 -12.27 -2.16 14.72
N TRP A 53 -11.03 -1.89 14.27
CA TRP A 53 -10.03 -1.23 15.11
C TRP A 53 -10.44 0.19 15.47
N ILE A 54 -10.86 1.01 14.51
CA ILE A 54 -11.25 2.40 14.77
C ILE A 54 -12.47 2.49 15.69
N ALA A 55 -13.40 1.53 15.58
CA ALA A 55 -14.57 1.46 16.45
C ALA A 55 -14.18 1.16 17.91
N ALA A 56 -13.11 0.39 18.13
CA ALA A 56 -12.61 0.03 19.45
C ALA A 56 -11.59 1.02 20.03
N HIS A 57 -10.96 1.87 19.21
CA HIS A 57 -9.85 2.73 19.63
C HIS A 57 -10.08 4.19 19.21
N ALA A 58 -10.64 4.98 20.13
CA ALA A 58 -10.89 6.40 19.92
C ALA A 58 -9.59 7.16 19.58
N GLY A 59 -9.70 8.17 18.71
CA GLY A 59 -8.56 8.97 18.26
C GLY A 59 -7.71 8.33 17.16
N THR A 60 -8.11 7.15 16.66
CA THR A 60 -7.49 6.53 15.49
C THR A 60 -8.25 6.83 14.20
N GLN A 61 -7.56 6.77 13.06
CA GLN A 61 -8.11 7.06 11.74
C GLN A 61 -7.74 5.97 10.74
N ALA A 62 -8.65 5.66 9.82
CA ALA A 62 -8.35 4.77 8.70
C ALA A 62 -7.44 5.48 7.68
N VAL A 63 -6.41 4.78 7.20
CA VAL A 63 -5.58 5.20 6.08
C VAL A 63 -5.67 4.13 5.00
N ARG A 64 -6.08 4.54 3.80
CA ARG A 64 -6.27 3.66 2.64
C ARG A 64 -5.14 3.88 1.65
N GLY A 65 -4.57 2.82 1.09
CA GLY A 65 -3.39 2.93 0.25
C GLY A 65 -2.84 1.60 -0.20
N TRP A 66 -1.53 1.51 -0.29
CA TRP A 66 -0.84 0.41 -0.96
C TRP A 66 0.38 -0.04 -0.18
N LEU A 67 0.48 -1.34 0.10
CA LEU A 67 1.72 -1.95 0.55
C LEU A 67 2.65 -2.13 -0.64
N ALA A 68 3.88 -1.66 -0.53
CA ALA A 68 4.90 -1.81 -1.55
C ALA A 68 5.85 -2.97 -1.20
N LEU A 69 6.03 -3.85 -2.18
CA LEU A 69 7.02 -4.92 -2.17
C LEU A 69 7.94 -4.71 -3.38
N GLU A 70 9.20 -4.39 -3.10
CA GLU A 70 10.24 -4.33 -4.12
C GLU A 70 10.57 -5.75 -4.61
N LEU A 71 10.66 -5.90 -5.92
CA LEU A 71 11.02 -7.11 -6.64
C LEU A 71 12.16 -6.76 -7.61
N ASP A 72 12.89 -7.75 -8.09
CA ASP A 72 13.97 -7.51 -9.05
C ASP A 72 13.42 -6.84 -10.33
N GLY A 73 13.73 -5.55 -10.51
CA GLY A 73 13.30 -4.74 -11.65
C GLY A 73 11.82 -4.32 -11.65
N SER A 74 11.07 -4.49 -10.56
CA SER A 74 9.68 -4.03 -10.46
C SER A 74 9.25 -3.77 -9.01
N VAL A 75 8.13 -3.06 -8.84
CA VAL A 75 7.51 -2.88 -7.53
C VAL A 75 6.08 -3.40 -7.59
N ARG A 76 5.70 -4.27 -6.65
CA ARG A 76 4.32 -4.67 -6.46
C ARG A 76 3.67 -3.79 -5.41
N PHE A 77 2.55 -3.19 -5.77
CA PHE A 77 1.66 -2.48 -4.87
C PHE A 77 0.41 -3.32 -4.62
N ALA A 78 0.14 -3.67 -3.37
CA ALA A 78 -1.06 -4.38 -2.96
C ALA A 78 -2.00 -3.42 -2.21
N ALA A 79 -3.25 -3.32 -2.66
CA ALA A 79 -4.25 -2.47 -2.04
C ALA A 79 -4.46 -2.89 -0.58
N HIS A 80 -4.33 -1.95 0.34
CA HIS A 80 -4.34 -2.25 1.76
C HIS A 80 -4.82 -1.09 2.62
N SER A 81 -5.29 -1.42 3.81
CA SER A 81 -5.78 -0.47 4.79
C SER A 81 -5.03 -0.59 6.09
N LEU A 82 -4.64 0.56 6.63
CA LEU A 82 -3.97 0.71 7.91
C LEU A 82 -4.76 1.62 8.83
N VAL A 83 -4.34 1.63 10.09
CA VAL A 83 -4.77 2.60 11.09
C VAL A 83 -3.64 3.59 11.31
N ARG A 84 -3.98 4.87 11.42
CA ARG A 84 -3.11 5.89 11.99
C ARG A 84 -3.58 6.20 13.42
N ASN A 85 -2.67 6.13 14.38
CA ASN A 85 -2.95 6.51 15.77
C ASN A 85 -2.73 8.02 16.01
N ALA A 86 -2.96 8.47 17.24
CA ALA A 86 -2.80 9.88 17.64
C ALA A 86 -1.36 10.40 17.49
N ASP A 87 -0.35 9.52 17.55
CA ASP A 87 1.06 9.86 17.36
C ASP A 87 1.49 9.80 15.88
N ASP A 88 0.52 9.77 14.95
CA ASP A 88 0.73 9.67 13.51
C ASP A 88 1.50 8.39 13.09
N MET A 89 1.49 7.35 13.93
CA MET A 89 2.09 6.05 13.63
C MET A 89 1.13 5.19 12.82
N LEU A 90 1.64 4.57 11.75
CA LEU A 90 0.90 3.60 10.95
C LEU A 90 0.95 2.22 11.57
N ILE A 91 -0.21 1.62 11.69
CA ILE A 91 -0.48 0.33 12.32
C ILE A 91 -1.21 -0.56 11.33
N ASP A 92 -0.74 -1.80 11.19
CA ASP A 92 -1.46 -2.83 10.44
C ASP A 92 -2.20 -3.78 11.38
N PRO A 93 -3.54 -3.70 11.50
CA PRO A 93 -4.31 -4.58 12.35
C PRO A 93 -4.44 -6.01 11.79
N THR A 94 -3.99 -6.25 10.56
CA THR A 94 -4.04 -7.57 9.92
C THR A 94 -2.76 -8.39 10.11
N PHE A 95 -1.66 -7.75 10.48
CA PHE A 95 -0.35 -8.39 10.56
C PHE A 95 -0.19 -9.25 11.81
N THR A 96 0.66 -10.27 11.64
CA THR A 96 1.10 -11.21 12.66
C THR A 96 2.50 -10.91 13.21
N ALA A 97 2.81 -11.35 14.43
CA ALA A 97 4.15 -11.23 14.98
C ALA A 97 5.10 -12.10 14.12
N GLY A 98 6.07 -11.46 13.46
CA GLY A 98 7.00 -12.12 12.56
C GLY A 98 6.76 -11.82 11.08
N GLU A 99 5.63 -11.21 10.70
CA GLU A 99 5.47 -10.69 9.34
C GLU A 99 6.32 -9.41 9.14
N PRO A 100 6.98 -9.26 7.97
CA PRO A 100 7.82 -8.11 7.71
C PRO A 100 7.00 -6.83 7.60
N ALA A 101 7.46 -5.76 8.24
CA ALA A 101 6.87 -4.43 8.10
C ALA A 101 7.12 -3.88 6.69
N LEU A 102 6.13 -3.97 5.80
CA LEU A 102 6.19 -3.46 4.44
C LEU A 102 6.06 -1.92 4.40
N LEU A 103 6.61 -1.31 3.36
CA LEU A 103 6.38 0.10 3.06
C LEU A 103 4.93 0.32 2.68
N PHE A 104 4.37 1.44 3.10
CA PHE A 104 3.00 1.82 2.77
C PHE A 104 2.98 3.21 2.16
N VAL A 105 2.30 3.30 1.01
CA VAL A 105 2.03 4.55 0.29
C VAL A 105 0.53 4.85 0.41
N PRO A 106 0.12 5.97 1.05
CA PRO A 106 -1.27 6.40 1.06
C PRO A 106 -1.83 6.56 -0.36
N HIS A 107 -3.12 6.27 -0.55
CA HIS A 107 -3.73 6.40 -1.87
C HIS A 107 -3.65 7.86 -2.36
N PRO A 108 -3.07 8.12 -3.55
CA PRO A 108 -2.91 9.49 -4.03
C PRO A 108 -4.28 10.12 -4.36
N PRO A 109 -4.66 11.25 -3.75
CA PRO A 109 -6.00 11.84 -3.94
C PRO A 109 -6.25 12.31 -5.37
N ALA A 110 -5.19 12.61 -6.13
CA ALA A 110 -5.28 13.00 -7.54
C ALA A 110 -5.79 11.87 -8.46
N ILE A 111 -5.73 10.61 -8.01
CA ILE A 111 -6.21 9.43 -8.75
C ILE A 111 -7.70 9.14 -8.44
N GLY A 112 -8.30 9.94 -7.54
CA GLY A 112 -9.67 9.79 -7.08
C GLY A 112 -9.77 9.11 -5.72
N GLY A 113 -10.97 8.61 -5.39
CA GLY A 113 -11.20 7.89 -4.13
C GLY A 113 -10.69 6.44 -4.21
N PHE A 114 -10.04 5.98 -3.15
CA PHE A 114 -9.53 4.60 -3.05
C PHE A 114 -10.61 3.54 -3.32
N PHE A 115 -11.75 3.61 -2.62
CA PHE A 115 -12.85 2.67 -2.86
C PHE A 115 -13.52 2.88 -4.22
N SER A 116 -13.57 4.12 -4.71
CA SER A 116 -14.07 4.41 -6.06
C SER A 116 -13.22 3.77 -7.15
N LEU A 117 -11.93 3.52 -6.88
CA LEU A 117 -11.06 2.71 -7.74
C LEU A 117 -11.38 1.22 -7.57
N LEU A 118 -11.34 0.69 -6.35
CA LEU A 118 -11.46 -0.75 -6.09
C LEU A 118 -12.82 -1.36 -6.41
N CYS A 119 -13.89 -0.57 -6.37
CA CYS A 119 -15.23 -1.04 -6.73
C CYS A 119 -15.48 -1.07 -8.25
N ARG A 120 -14.53 -0.64 -9.09
CA ARG A 120 -14.67 -0.72 -10.55
C ARG A 120 -14.47 -2.15 -11.05
N PRO A 121 -15.18 -2.58 -12.10
CA PRO A 121 -14.85 -3.81 -12.80
C PRO A 121 -13.38 -3.79 -13.26
N GLY A 122 -12.64 -4.85 -12.93
CA GLY A 122 -11.21 -4.97 -13.29
C GLY A 122 -10.27 -4.12 -12.45
N ALA A 123 -10.70 -3.62 -11.29
CA ALA A 123 -9.82 -2.84 -10.41
C ALA A 123 -8.56 -3.61 -9.97
N PRO A 124 -7.39 -2.96 -9.92
CA PRO A 124 -6.17 -3.59 -9.49
C PRO A 124 -6.16 -3.66 -7.95
N TYR A 125 -6.53 -4.82 -7.40
CA TYR A 125 -6.22 -5.13 -5.99
C TYR A 125 -4.71 -5.33 -5.79
N GLU A 126 -4.02 -5.75 -6.85
CA GLU A 126 -2.57 -5.73 -6.96
C GLU A 126 -2.19 -4.99 -8.25
N LEU A 127 -1.12 -4.22 -8.18
CA LEU A 127 -0.54 -3.48 -9.29
C LEU A 127 0.96 -3.74 -9.33
N VAL A 128 1.44 -4.41 -10.37
CA VAL A 128 2.88 -4.58 -10.61
C VAL A 128 3.33 -3.46 -11.53
N VAL A 129 4.34 -2.73 -11.10
CA VAL A 129 4.91 -1.58 -11.81
C VAL A 129 6.32 -1.93 -12.24
N PHE A 130 6.55 -1.95 -13.55
CA PHE A 130 7.88 -2.13 -14.12
C PHE A 130 8.49 -0.78 -14.36
N THR A 131 9.64 -0.54 -13.74
CA THR A 131 10.37 0.72 -13.86
C THR A 131 11.56 0.53 -14.78
N ARG A 132 11.88 1.56 -15.57
CA ARG A 132 13.16 1.65 -16.26
C ARG A 132 14.01 2.67 -15.54
N ASP A 133 15.24 2.29 -15.25
CA ASP A 133 16.26 3.24 -14.87
C ASP A 133 16.71 3.95 -16.14
N ASP A 134 16.41 5.24 -16.26
CA ASP A 134 17.00 6.11 -17.28
C ASP A 134 18.46 6.41 -16.86
N ASP A 135 19.36 5.42 -17.02
CA ASP A 135 20.81 5.62 -17.08
C ASP A 135 21.54 4.34 -17.56
N MET A 136 21.42 4.04 -18.86
CA MET A 136 22.38 3.22 -19.60
C MET A 136 22.44 3.73 -21.05
N LEU A 137 22.93 4.96 -21.24
CA LEU A 137 23.52 5.32 -22.53
C LEU A 137 24.94 4.72 -22.56
N PRO A 138 25.25 3.76 -23.45
CA PRO A 138 26.65 3.45 -23.71
C PRO A 138 27.29 4.66 -24.38
N ASN A 139 28.40 5.10 -23.81
CA ASN A 139 29.28 6.13 -24.36
C ASN A 139 29.87 5.71 -25.71
#